data_AF-A0A366M4L7-F1
#
_entry.id   AF-A0A366M4L7-F1
#
_cell.length_a   1.000
_cell.length_b   1.000
_cell.length_c   1.000
_cell.angle_alpha   90.00
_cell.angle_beta   90.00
_cell.angle_gamma   90.00
#
_symmetry.space_group_name_H-M   'P 1'
#
loop_
_entity.id
_entity.type
_entity.pdbx_description
1 polymer ?
#
loop_
_entity_poly.entity_id
_entity_poly.type
_entity_poly.pdbx_seq_one_letter_code
_entity_poly.pdbx_strand_id
1 'polypeptide(L)'
;MVAEARAGWAGPILVEPFSAADLPDIAEQADGVVVGAAWMQDFRLVRAAAKLGLPVIVQRGPAATLEEWLAIADYCVAEGNDQVALCECGSRTPMPGGGITLDLAMAREARDRTGRPVLVALGRDAELAGAAVAAGADGLMLAPDAEREVVAAAREAAVVVGAMVRREDPATVAEARQVIDRVDAALATLLERRAELAGVVQRLKPVGGFAGRDMERERSLVAAMARRAPVLGADRLAPVMNAVIEAGLHLAEERRAGPDGG
;
A
#
# COMPACT_ATOMS: atom_id res chain seq x y z
N MET A 1 0.88 -20.27 18.71
CA MET A 1 0.53 -19.15 17.80
C MET A 1 1.45 -19.08 16.59
N VAL A 2 2.79 -18.98 16.73
CA VAL A 2 3.68 -18.88 15.56
C VAL A 2 3.61 -20.12 14.65
N ALA A 3 3.66 -21.33 15.23
CA ALA A 3 3.52 -22.57 14.46
C ALA A 3 2.19 -22.67 13.70
N GLU A 4 1.10 -22.14 14.26
CA GLU A 4 -0.22 -22.11 13.64
C GLU A 4 -0.26 -21.10 12.49
N ALA A 5 0.29 -19.89 12.69
CA ALA A 5 0.43 -18.90 11.64
C ALA A 5 1.27 -19.42 10.46
N ARG A 6 2.35 -20.15 10.74
CA ARG A 6 3.23 -20.75 9.72
C ARG A 6 2.53 -21.81 8.86
N ALA A 7 1.49 -22.45 9.35
CA ALA A 7 0.69 -23.39 8.56
C ALA A 7 -0.17 -22.70 7.48
N GLY A 8 -0.54 -21.44 7.70
CA GLY A 8 -1.40 -20.65 6.80
C GLY A 8 -0.70 -19.52 6.04
N TRP A 9 0.58 -19.26 6.32
CA TRP A 9 1.33 -18.12 5.78
C TRP A 9 2.71 -18.55 5.27
N ALA A 10 2.99 -18.22 4.00
CA ALA A 10 4.26 -18.54 3.35
C ALA A 10 5.32 -17.43 3.45
N GLY A 11 4.94 -16.26 3.97
CA GLY A 11 5.85 -15.12 4.14
C GLY A 11 6.55 -15.12 5.50
N PRO A 12 7.35 -14.07 5.78
CA PRO A 12 7.98 -13.92 7.09
C PRO A 12 6.94 -13.69 8.19
N ILE A 13 7.22 -14.22 9.38
CA ILE A 13 6.43 -14.02 10.59
C ILE A 13 7.24 -13.16 11.56
N LEU A 14 6.72 -11.98 11.89
CA LEU A 14 7.31 -11.11 12.90
C LEU A 14 6.45 -11.12 14.16
N VAL A 15 7.09 -11.08 15.32
CA VAL A 15 6.39 -11.20 16.62
C VAL A 15 6.74 -10.01 17.51
N GLU A 16 5.72 -9.44 18.15
CA GLU A 16 5.91 -8.46 19.22
C GLU A 16 6.09 -9.21 20.57
N PRO A 17 7.23 -9.03 21.26
CA PRO A 17 7.43 -9.59 22.59
C PRO A 17 6.64 -8.79 23.62
N PHE A 18 6.12 -9.48 24.65
CA PHE A 18 5.57 -8.82 25.84
C PHE A 18 6.67 -8.54 26.87
N SER A 19 7.73 -9.35 26.87
CA SER A 19 8.87 -9.21 27.77
C SER A 19 10.15 -9.84 27.20
N ALA A 20 11.28 -9.59 27.85
CA ALA A 20 12.56 -10.19 27.46
C ALA A 20 12.56 -11.73 27.61
N ALA A 21 11.64 -12.30 28.39
CA ALA A 21 11.51 -13.74 28.55
C ALA A 21 10.93 -14.44 27.31
N ASP A 22 10.24 -13.70 26.43
CA ASP A 22 9.64 -14.26 25.21
C ASP A 22 10.68 -14.38 24.08
N LEU A 23 11.79 -13.65 24.18
CA LEU A 23 12.79 -13.50 23.12
C LEU A 23 13.46 -14.82 22.68
N PRO A 24 13.81 -15.77 23.58
CA PRO A 24 14.36 -17.06 23.16
C PRO A 24 13.39 -17.85 22.26
N ASP A 25 12.12 -17.91 22.62
CA ASP A 25 11.10 -18.63 21.84
C ASP A 25 10.84 -17.93 20.49
N ILE A 26 10.85 -16.60 20.47
CA ILE A 26 10.75 -15.80 19.24
C ILE A 26 11.94 -16.07 18.33
N ALA A 27 13.17 -16.13 18.88
CA ALA A 27 14.38 -16.39 18.10
C ALA A 27 14.37 -17.76 17.41
N GLU A 28 13.70 -18.76 18.00
CA GLU A 28 13.60 -20.09 17.42
C GLU A 28 12.50 -20.19 16.34
N GLN A 29 11.42 -19.42 16.47
CA GLN A 29 10.19 -19.64 15.70
C GLN A 29 9.84 -18.53 14.70
N ALA A 30 10.28 -17.31 14.93
CA ALA A 30 9.93 -16.13 14.15
C ALA A 30 11.08 -15.68 13.23
N ASP A 31 10.72 -14.94 12.19
CA ASP A 31 11.64 -14.39 11.19
C ASP A 31 12.06 -12.94 11.53
N GLY A 32 11.48 -12.36 12.59
CA GLY A 32 11.74 -10.98 12.99
C GLY A 32 11.01 -10.57 14.27
N VAL A 33 11.38 -9.42 14.82
CA VAL A 33 10.80 -8.85 16.04
C VAL A 33 10.14 -7.51 15.73
N VAL A 34 8.98 -7.27 16.33
CA VAL A 34 8.36 -5.93 16.36
C VAL A 34 8.54 -5.36 17.76
N VAL A 35 9.37 -4.33 17.90
CA VAL A 35 9.35 -3.50 19.11
C VAL A 35 8.14 -2.59 19.00
N GLY A 36 7.05 -2.99 19.66
CA GLY A 36 5.80 -2.25 19.65
C GLY A 36 5.92 -0.87 20.29
N ALA A 37 5.00 0.03 19.96
CA ALA A 37 5.04 1.44 20.40
C ALA A 37 5.06 1.59 21.94
N ALA A 38 4.48 0.65 22.67
CA ALA A 38 4.49 0.61 24.14
C ALA A 38 5.87 0.25 24.71
N TRP A 39 6.67 -0.50 23.96
CA TRP A 39 7.97 -1.02 24.36
C TRP A 39 9.15 -0.19 23.86
N MET A 40 8.90 0.82 23.01
CA MET A 40 9.94 1.64 22.39
C MET A 40 10.93 2.24 23.41
N GLN A 41 10.45 2.57 24.62
CA GLN A 41 11.26 3.15 25.70
C GLN A 41 11.80 2.11 26.70
N ASP A 42 11.51 0.82 26.52
CA ASP A 42 12.14 -0.25 27.30
C ASP A 42 13.49 -0.61 26.68
N PHE A 43 14.52 0.16 27.03
CA PHE A 43 15.88 -0.04 26.52
C PHE A 43 16.44 -1.43 26.81
N ARG A 44 15.98 -2.12 27.87
CA ARG A 44 16.43 -3.48 28.17
C ARG A 44 15.84 -4.46 27.19
N LEU A 45 14.55 -4.33 26.88
CA LEU A 45 13.89 -5.16 25.88
C LEU A 45 14.46 -4.88 24.48
N VAL A 46 14.60 -3.61 24.10
CA VAL A 46 15.17 -3.21 22.80
C VAL A 46 16.58 -3.79 22.64
N ARG A 47 17.43 -3.66 23.66
CA ARG A 47 18.78 -4.24 23.65
C ARG A 47 18.75 -5.75 23.44
N ALA A 48 17.89 -6.44 24.18
CA ALA A 48 17.79 -7.88 24.11
C ALA A 48 17.25 -8.34 22.75
N ALA A 49 16.26 -7.65 22.20
CA ALA A 49 15.73 -7.90 20.86
C ALA A 49 16.79 -7.66 19.77
N ALA A 50 17.55 -6.57 19.85
CA ALA A 50 18.63 -6.27 18.91
C ALA A 50 19.68 -7.41 18.88
N LYS A 51 20.05 -7.92 20.05
CA LYS A 51 21.04 -9.01 20.20
C LYS A 51 20.58 -10.37 19.68
N LEU A 52 19.32 -10.54 19.31
CA LEU A 52 18.86 -11.78 18.66
C LEU A 52 19.44 -11.93 17.24
N GLY A 53 19.87 -10.84 16.60
CA GLY A 53 20.34 -10.86 15.21
C GLY A 53 19.23 -11.09 14.18
N LEU A 54 17.96 -10.98 14.59
CA LEU A 54 16.80 -10.99 13.70
C LEU A 54 16.44 -9.56 13.24
N PRO A 55 15.79 -9.39 12.08
CA PRO A 55 15.22 -8.10 11.68
C PRO A 55 14.30 -7.51 12.75
N VAL A 56 14.43 -6.21 13.01
CA VAL A 56 13.65 -5.48 14.02
C VAL A 56 12.84 -4.36 13.36
N ILE A 57 11.53 -4.35 13.59
CA ILE A 57 10.68 -3.18 13.31
C ILE A 57 10.51 -2.39 14.61
N VAL A 58 10.89 -1.12 14.61
CA VAL A 58 10.68 -0.21 15.75
C VAL A 58 9.48 0.68 15.48
N GLN A 59 8.37 0.42 16.17
CA GLN A 59 7.20 1.29 16.15
C GLN A 59 7.44 2.56 16.96
N ARG A 60 7.02 3.71 16.43
CA ARG A 60 7.13 4.98 17.16
C ARG A 60 6.16 5.00 18.34
N GLY A 61 6.66 5.35 19.52
CA GLY A 61 5.85 5.62 20.70
C GLY A 61 4.91 6.82 20.47
N PRO A 62 3.68 6.81 21.02
CA PRO A 62 2.64 7.80 20.69
C PRO A 62 2.93 9.25 21.13
N ALA A 63 3.98 9.45 21.92
CA ALA A 63 4.46 10.77 22.35
C ALA A 63 5.95 11.00 22.01
N ALA A 64 6.57 10.05 21.30
CA ALA A 64 7.99 10.12 20.98
C ALA A 64 8.24 11.15 19.89
N THR A 65 9.29 11.94 20.05
CA THR A 65 9.83 12.80 19.00
C THR A 65 10.51 11.96 17.93
N LEU A 66 10.78 12.56 16.76
CA LEU A 66 11.55 11.91 15.71
C LEU A 66 12.95 11.51 16.23
N GLU A 67 13.61 12.40 16.96
CA GLU A 67 14.95 12.18 17.52
C GLU A 67 14.98 10.98 18.48
N GLU A 68 13.99 10.89 19.37
CA GLU A 68 13.87 9.75 20.30
C GLU A 68 13.63 8.44 19.54
N TRP A 69 12.80 8.46 18.51
CA TRP A 69 12.51 7.28 17.71
C TRP A 69 13.73 6.81 16.92
N LEU A 70 14.44 7.73 16.25
CA LEU A 70 15.67 7.41 15.52
C LEU A 70 16.78 6.92 16.45
N ALA A 71 16.87 7.48 17.67
CA ALA A 71 17.85 7.03 18.65
C ALA A 71 17.65 5.56 19.06
N ILE A 72 16.42 5.05 19.08
CA ILE A 72 16.15 3.63 19.35
C ILE A 72 16.65 2.74 18.21
N ALA A 73 16.49 3.18 16.96
CA ALA A 73 17.03 2.44 15.82
C ALA A 73 18.57 2.43 15.82
N ASP A 74 19.20 3.57 16.10
CA ASP A 74 20.66 3.66 16.23
C ASP A 74 21.17 2.85 17.44
N TYR A 75 20.36 2.74 18.50
CA TYR A 75 20.68 1.88 19.64
C TYR A 75 20.69 0.39 19.26
N CYS A 76 19.75 -0.08 18.44
CA CYS A 76 19.80 -1.44 17.87
C CYS A 76 21.09 -1.69 17.07
N VAL A 77 21.50 -0.71 16.24
CA VAL A 77 22.76 -0.81 15.48
C VAL A 77 23.97 -0.87 16.39
N ALA A 78 24.01 -0.03 17.43
CA ALA A 78 25.09 -0.01 18.41
C ALA A 78 25.21 -1.33 19.19
N GLU A 79 24.11 -2.06 19.38
CA GLU A 79 24.08 -3.39 19.99
C GLU A 79 24.34 -4.53 18.98
N GLY A 80 24.63 -4.20 17.72
CA GLY A 80 25.13 -5.13 16.70
C GLY A 80 24.11 -5.58 15.65
N ASN A 81 22.96 -4.90 15.53
CA ASN A 81 21.91 -5.26 14.58
C ASN A 81 21.54 -4.08 13.67
N ASP A 82 21.93 -4.16 12.40
CA ASP A 82 21.67 -3.17 11.36
C ASP A 82 20.39 -3.43 10.56
N GLN A 83 19.72 -4.55 10.80
CA GLN A 83 18.48 -4.96 10.13
C GLN A 83 17.25 -4.29 10.76
N VAL A 84 17.25 -2.95 10.78
CA VAL A 84 16.23 -2.16 11.47
C VAL A 84 15.35 -1.42 10.47
N ALA A 85 14.04 -1.66 10.56
CA ALA A 85 13.02 -0.86 9.90
C ALA A 85 12.24 -0.04 10.93
N LEU A 86 11.69 1.08 10.49
CA LEU A 86 10.92 2.01 11.30
C LEU A 86 9.44 1.85 10.96
N CYS A 87 8.54 1.96 11.94
CA CYS A 87 7.10 2.05 11.68
C CYS A 87 6.44 3.26 12.38
N GLU A 88 5.88 4.20 11.61
CA GLU A 88 5.09 5.32 12.14
C GLU A 88 3.71 4.81 12.55
N CYS A 89 3.35 4.98 13.82
CA CYS A 89 2.10 4.47 14.39
C CYS A 89 1.14 5.56 14.88
N GLY A 90 1.50 6.83 14.65
CA GLY A 90 0.71 7.99 15.02
C GLY A 90 0.77 8.38 16.49
N SER A 91 0.34 9.62 16.74
CA SER A 91 0.30 10.21 18.08
C SER A 91 -1.12 10.25 18.61
N ARG A 92 -1.27 10.12 19.93
CA ARG A 92 -2.56 10.41 20.60
C ARG A 92 -2.81 11.91 20.53
N THR A 93 -3.95 12.31 19.97
CA THR A 93 -4.36 13.72 19.91
C THR A 93 -5.64 13.94 20.74
N PRO A 94 -5.86 15.16 21.27
CA PRO A 94 -7.04 15.49 22.07
C PRO A 94 -8.32 15.61 21.22
N MET A 95 -8.38 14.97 20.05
CA MET A 95 -9.56 14.98 19.20
C MET A 95 -10.74 14.29 19.90
N PRO A 96 -11.97 14.81 19.76
CA PRO A 96 -13.17 14.13 20.23
C PRO A 96 -13.23 12.71 19.64
N GLY A 97 -13.26 11.69 20.50
CA GLY A 97 -13.23 10.28 20.09
C GLY A 97 -11.89 9.55 20.32
N GLY A 98 -10.84 10.24 20.77
CA GLY A 98 -9.59 9.58 21.21
C GLY A 98 -8.80 8.90 20.09
N GLY A 99 -8.72 9.56 18.94
CA GLY A 99 -8.06 9.03 17.74
C GLY A 99 -6.53 9.06 17.77
N ILE A 100 -5.95 8.27 16.87
CA ILE A 100 -4.54 8.31 16.50
C ILE A 100 -4.40 9.23 15.29
N THR A 101 -3.45 10.17 15.33
CA THR A 101 -3.10 11.00 14.17
C THR A 101 -1.76 10.52 13.61
N LEU A 102 -1.77 10.01 12.38
CA LEU A 102 -0.55 9.62 11.67
C LEU A 102 0.22 10.84 11.20
N ASP A 103 1.53 10.87 11.48
CA ASP A 103 2.42 11.91 10.98
C ASP A 103 3.23 11.41 9.78
N LEU A 104 2.64 11.55 8.58
CA LEU A 104 3.28 11.13 7.33
C LEU A 104 4.51 12.00 6.98
N ALA A 105 4.59 13.23 7.50
CA ALA A 105 5.76 14.07 7.31
C ALA A 105 6.94 13.55 8.14
N MET A 106 6.67 13.12 9.38
CA MET A 106 7.67 12.47 10.23
C MET A 106 8.13 11.13 9.64
N ALA A 107 7.23 10.30 9.11
CA ALA A 107 7.61 9.07 8.43
C ALA A 107 8.55 9.34 7.24
N ARG A 108 8.25 10.38 6.45
CA ARG A 108 9.10 10.81 5.32
C ARG A 108 10.47 11.28 5.79
N GLU A 109 10.51 12.14 6.80
CA GLU A 109 11.75 12.69 7.37
C GLU A 109 12.63 11.59 7.97
N ALA A 110 12.03 10.61 8.65
CA ALA A 110 12.75 9.45 9.18
C ALA A 110 13.44 8.65 8.07
N ARG A 111 12.73 8.41 6.96
CA ARG A 111 13.28 7.72 5.78
C ARG A 111 14.43 8.52 5.18
N ASP A 112 14.22 9.82 4.95
CA ASP A 112 15.20 10.68 4.29
C ASP A 112 16.48 10.86 5.13
N ARG A 113 16.37 10.91 6.46
CA ARG A 113 17.53 11.03 7.38
C ARG A 113 18.30 9.74 7.56
N THR A 114 17.63 8.59 7.52
CA THR A 114 18.25 7.30 7.90
C THR A 114 18.55 6.39 6.73
N GLY A 115 17.90 6.58 5.59
CA GLY A 115 17.92 5.65 4.46
C GLY A 115 17.30 4.28 4.77
N ARG A 116 16.66 4.10 5.94
CA ARG A 116 16.04 2.82 6.34
C ARG A 116 14.63 2.70 5.80
N PRO A 117 14.11 1.47 5.63
CA PRO A 117 12.71 1.25 5.33
C PRO A 117 11.81 1.86 6.42
N VAL A 118 10.83 2.65 6.01
CA VAL A 118 9.82 3.23 6.90
C VAL A 118 8.43 2.75 6.49
N LEU A 119 7.79 2.04 7.41
CA LEU A 119 6.42 1.59 7.32
C LEU A 119 5.47 2.59 7.98
N VAL A 120 4.19 2.52 7.63
CA VAL A 120 3.12 3.27 8.33
C VAL A 120 2.08 2.28 8.83
N ALA A 121 1.79 2.30 10.13
CA ALA A 121 0.73 1.51 10.72
C ALA A 121 -0.61 2.21 10.56
N LEU A 122 -1.55 1.55 9.90
CA LEU A 122 -2.90 2.07 9.63
C LEU A 122 -3.94 1.50 10.60
N GLY A 123 -3.56 0.51 11.40
CA GLY A 123 -4.50 -0.25 12.23
C GLY A 123 -5.56 -0.90 11.34
N ARG A 124 -6.83 -0.51 11.51
CA ARG A 124 -7.96 -1.00 10.70
C ARG A 124 -8.44 0.00 9.63
N ASP A 125 -7.76 1.13 9.47
CA ASP A 125 -8.16 2.17 8.54
C ASP A 125 -7.46 2.00 7.19
N ALA A 126 -8.07 1.23 6.28
CA ALA A 126 -7.54 1.02 4.94
C ALA A 126 -7.58 2.28 4.05
N GLU A 127 -8.40 3.28 4.39
CA GLU A 127 -8.55 4.48 3.55
C GLU A 127 -7.26 5.33 3.56
N LEU A 128 -6.48 5.25 4.64
CA LEU A 128 -5.20 5.93 4.78
C LEU A 128 -4.06 5.29 3.98
N ALA A 129 -4.24 4.08 3.44
CA ALA A 129 -3.20 3.36 2.70
C ALA A 129 -2.68 4.16 1.50
N GLY A 130 -3.58 4.75 0.70
CA GLY A 130 -3.19 5.54 -0.45
C GLY A 130 -2.35 6.76 -0.06
N ALA A 131 -2.72 7.44 1.03
CA ALA A 131 -1.97 8.59 1.54
C ALA A 131 -0.58 8.19 2.05
N ALA A 132 -0.47 7.08 2.79
CA ALA A 132 0.80 6.56 3.27
C ALA A 132 1.74 6.17 2.12
N VAL A 133 1.23 5.49 1.10
CA VAL A 133 2.02 5.13 -0.10
C VAL A 133 2.43 6.37 -0.89
N ALA A 134 1.54 7.35 -1.04
CA ALA A 134 1.86 8.64 -1.69
C ALA A 134 2.93 9.44 -0.93
N ALA A 135 2.98 9.34 0.40
CA ALA A 135 4.03 9.94 1.23
C ALA A 135 5.39 9.18 1.13
N GLY A 136 5.40 8.03 0.46
CA GLY A 136 6.59 7.22 0.22
C GLY A 136 6.86 6.19 1.32
N ALA A 137 5.82 5.67 1.97
CA ALA A 137 5.97 4.51 2.86
C ALA A 137 6.46 3.28 2.08
N ASP A 138 7.45 2.59 2.64
CA ASP A 138 8.01 1.36 2.07
C ASP A 138 7.08 0.17 2.28
N GLY A 139 6.34 0.18 3.39
CA GLY A 139 5.33 -0.81 3.74
C GLY A 139 4.16 -0.23 4.54
N LEU A 140 3.07 -1.00 4.60
CA LEU A 140 1.89 -0.69 5.40
C LEU A 140 1.73 -1.77 6.46
N MET A 141 1.39 -1.39 7.69
CA MET A 141 1.12 -2.31 8.77
C MET A 141 -0.36 -2.20 9.18
N LEU A 142 -1.10 -3.29 9.03
CA LEU A 142 -2.50 -3.39 9.45
C LEU A 142 -2.59 -4.08 10.81
N ALA A 143 -3.72 -3.91 11.49
CA ALA A 143 -4.01 -4.62 12.73
C ALA A 143 -4.01 -6.14 12.47
N PRO A 144 -3.46 -6.96 13.39
CA PRO A 144 -3.45 -8.42 13.23
C PRO A 144 -4.85 -9.04 13.05
N ASP A 145 -5.89 -8.36 13.53
CA ASP A 145 -7.29 -8.78 13.45
C ASP A 145 -8.10 -8.01 12.38
N ALA A 146 -7.41 -7.29 11.48
CA ALA A 146 -8.08 -6.58 10.40
C ALA A 146 -8.85 -7.56 9.49
N GLU A 147 -10.08 -7.19 9.15
CA GLU A 147 -10.92 -8.00 8.27
C GLU A 147 -10.30 -8.13 6.87
N ARG A 148 -10.60 -9.23 6.19
CA ARG A 148 -10.05 -9.51 4.84
C ARG A 148 -10.36 -8.40 3.84
N GLU A 149 -11.52 -7.76 3.97
CA GLU A 149 -11.92 -6.64 3.11
C GLU A 149 -11.05 -5.40 3.35
N VAL A 150 -10.74 -5.07 4.60
CA VAL A 150 -9.82 -3.98 4.98
C VAL A 150 -8.43 -4.24 4.41
N VAL A 151 -7.93 -5.47 4.55
CA VAL A 151 -6.62 -5.87 3.99
C VAL A 151 -6.61 -5.74 2.47
N ALA A 152 -7.67 -6.22 1.80
CA ALA A 152 -7.80 -6.13 0.35
C ALA A 152 -7.85 -4.67 -0.13
N ALA A 153 -8.62 -3.81 0.55
CA ALA A 153 -8.72 -2.39 0.22
C ALA A 153 -7.38 -1.66 0.37
N ALA A 154 -6.65 -1.90 1.47
CA ALA A 154 -5.34 -1.30 1.67
C ALA A 154 -4.32 -1.77 0.62
N ARG A 155 -4.35 -3.07 0.28
CA ARG A 155 -3.49 -3.64 -0.78
C ARG A 155 -3.80 -3.02 -2.14
N GLU A 156 -5.08 -2.86 -2.46
CA GLU A 156 -5.52 -2.26 -3.72
C GLU A 156 -5.08 -0.81 -3.83
N ALA A 157 -5.29 -0.01 -2.78
CA ALA A 157 -4.80 1.36 -2.72
C ALA A 157 -3.28 1.43 -2.90
N ALA A 158 -2.53 0.51 -2.28
CA ALA A 158 -1.09 0.44 -2.41
C ALA A 158 -0.62 0.09 -3.83
N VAL A 159 -1.33 -0.79 -4.54
CA VAL A 159 -1.03 -1.14 -5.94
C VAL A 159 -1.24 0.07 -6.85
N VAL A 160 -2.43 0.68 -6.79
CA VAL A 160 -2.80 1.78 -7.69
C VAL A 160 -1.93 3.01 -7.45
N VAL A 161 -1.80 3.45 -6.19
CA VAL A 161 -1.01 4.63 -5.86
C VAL A 161 0.48 4.35 -6.04
N GLY A 162 0.94 3.16 -5.65
CA GLY A 162 2.34 2.75 -5.79
C GLY A 162 2.86 2.85 -7.22
N ALA A 163 2.07 2.39 -8.20
CA ALA A 163 2.40 2.49 -9.62
C ALA A 163 2.56 3.94 -10.12
N MET A 164 1.95 4.92 -9.44
CA MET A 164 2.01 6.33 -9.81
C MET A 164 3.17 7.09 -9.16
N VAL A 165 3.52 6.73 -7.91
CA VAL A 165 4.39 7.56 -7.07
C VAL A 165 5.78 6.96 -6.84
N ARG A 166 5.92 5.62 -6.93
CA ARG A 166 7.22 4.98 -6.71
C ARG A 166 8.14 5.27 -7.90
N ARG A 167 9.32 5.79 -7.59
CA ARG A 167 10.37 6.02 -8.58
C ARG A 167 11.23 4.77 -8.66
N GLU A 168 11.32 4.22 -9.86
CA GLU A 168 12.02 2.97 -10.12
C GLU A 168 12.95 3.16 -11.30
N ASP A 169 14.19 2.73 -11.16
CA ASP A 169 15.22 2.82 -12.20
C ASP A 169 15.72 1.40 -12.50
N PRO A 170 14.94 0.59 -13.25
CA PRO A 170 15.29 -0.79 -13.52
C PRO A 170 16.56 -0.86 -14.37
N ALA A 171 17.57 -1.57 -13.88
CA ALA A 171 18.85 -1.76 -14.56
C ALA A 171 18.83 -2.97 -15.52
N THR A 172 17.85 -3.86 -15.36
CA THR A 172 17.71 -5.08 -16.17
C THR A 172 16.34 -5.19 -16.84
N VAL A 173 16.27 -6.01 -17.89
CA VAL A 173 14.99 -6.33 -18.56
C VAL A 173 14.02 -7.03 -17.60
N ALA A 174 14.53 -7.87 -16.70
CA ALA A 174 13.70 -8.56 -15.71
C ALA A 174 13.06 -7.57 -14.73
N GLU A 175 13.84 -6.62 -14.21
CA GLU A 175 13.34 -5.55 -13.34
C GLU A 175 12.34 -4.65 -14.09
N ALA A 176 12.65 -4.27 -15.34
CA ALA A 176 11.74 -3.45 -16.14
C ALA A 176 10.39 -4.14 -16.37
N ARG A 177 10.38 -5.46 -16.59
CA ARG A 177 9.14 -6.24 -16.69
C ARG A 177 8.36 -6.27 -15.38
N GLN A 178 9.03 -6.42 -14.24
CA GLN A 178 8.36 -6.37 -12.94
C GLN A 178 7.77 -4.98 -12.61
N VAL A 179 8.40 -3.91 -13.11
CA VAL A 179 7.83 -2.55 -13.04
C VAL A 179 6.58 -2.46 -13.93
N ILE A 180 6.66 -2.96 -15.17
CA ILE A 180 5.51 -3.02 -16.08
C ILE A 180 4.35 -3.81 -15.46
N ASP A 181 4.60 -5.00 -14.91
CA ASP A 181 3.56 -5.84 -14.29
C ASP A 181 2.83 -5.11 -13.15
N ARG A 182 3.52 -4.25 -12.41
CA ARG A 182 2.89 -3.41 -11.36
C ARG A 182 2.05 -2.27 -11.93
N VAL A 183 2.51 -1.63 -13.01
CA VAL A 183 1.72 -0.65 -13.74
C VAL A 183 0.48 -1.31 -14.34
N ASP A 184 0.62 -2.50 -14.90
CA ASP A 184 -0.46 -3.27 -15.50
C ASP A 184 -1.49 -3.71 -14.46
N ALA A 185 -1.05 -4.07 -13.25
CA ALA A 185 -1.97 -4.35 -12.13
C ALA A 185 -2.81 -3.11 -11.78
N ALA A 186 -2.19 -1.92 -11.68
CA ALA A 186 -2.92 -0.68 -11.46
C ALA A 186 -3.85 -0.33 -12.63
N LEU A 187 -3.41 -0.59 -13.87
CA LEU A 187 -4.21 -0.39 -15.07
C LEU A 187 -5.45 -1.30 -15.07
N ALA A 188 -5.33 -2.56 -14.67
CA ALA A 188 -6.45 -3.49 -14.57
C ALA A 188 -7.55 -2.95 -13.64
N THR A 189 -7.19 -2.44 -12.46
CA THR A 189 -8.14 -1.82 -11.53
C THR A 189 -8.83 -0.61 -12.14
N LEU A 190 -8.07 0.26 -12.80
CA LEU A 190 -8.62 1.45 -13.46
C LEU A 190 -9.54 1.08 -14.64
N LEU A 191 -9.22 0.03 -15.39
CA LEU A 191 -10.03 -0.48 -16.49
C LEU A 191 -11.34 -1.08 -16.00
N GLU A 192 -11.33 -1.88 -14.92
CA GLU A 192 -12.53 -2.43 -14.29
C GLU A 192 -13.45 -1.27 -13.85
N ARG A 193 -12.90 -0.31 -13.11
CA ARG A 193 -13.63 0.89 -12.68
C ARG A 193 -14.19 1.68 -13.86
N ARG A 194 -13.41 1.80 -14.94
CA ARG A 194 -13.83 2.48 -16.17
C ARG A 194 -14.98 1.75 -16.88
N ALA A 195 -14.99 0.42 -16.85
CA ALA A 195 -16.05 -0.41 -17.41
C ALA A 195 -17.34 -0.33 -16.58
N GLU A 196 -17.25 -0.34 -15.25
CA GLU A 196 -18.39 -0.09 -14.35
C GLU A 196 -19.08 1.25 -14.66
N LEU A 197 -18.28 2.32 -14.80
CA LEU A 197 -18.77 3.65 -15.15
C LEU A 197 -19.37 3.68 -16.56
N ALA A 198 -18.83 2.91 -17.51
CA ALA A 198 -19.45 2.74 -18.82
C ALA A 198 -20.85 2.14 -18.68
N GLY A 199 -21.00 1.10 -17.86
CA GLY A 199 -22.29 0.48 -17.56
C GLY A 199 -23.29 1.46 -16.95
N VAL A 200 -22.86 2.33 -16.02
CA VAL A 200 -23.69 3.42 -15.47
C VAL A 200 -24.17 4.35 -16.60
N VAL A 201 -23.25 4.81 -17.45
CA VAL A 201 -23.59 5.68 -18.60
C VAL A 201 -24.60 5.00 -19.52
N GLN A 202 -24.42 3.70 -19.80
CA GLN A 202 -25.32 2.94 -20.66
C GLN A 202 -26.73 2.82 -20.08
N ARG A 203 -26.89 2.69 -18.76
CA ARG A 203 -28.21 2.72 -18.11
C ARG A 203 -28.89 4.09 -18.18
N LEU A 204 -28.12 5.17 -18.21
CA LEU A 204 -28.64 6.54 -18.21
C LEU A 204 -28.92 7.08 -19.62
N LYS A 205 -28.29 6.52 -20.67
CA LYS A 205 -28.46 6.99 -22.04
C LYS A 205 -29.82 6.57 -22.62
N PRO A 206 -30.49 7.45 -23.39
CA PRO A 206 -31.72 7.11 -24.10
C PRO A 206 -31.51 6.06 -25.20
N VAL A 207 -30.32 6.06 -25.83
CA VAL A 207 -29.88 5.03 -26.78
C VAL A 207 -28.59 4.42 -26.23
N GLY A 208 -28.64 3.12 -25.91
CA GLY A 208 -27.51 2.37 -25.39
C GLY A 208 -26.68 1.67 -26.47
N GLY A 209 -25.67 0.92 -26.04
CA GLY A 209 -24.77 0.13 -26.89
C GLY A 209 -23.94 0.99 -27.83
N PHE A 210 -23.52 0.37 -28.93
CA PHE A 210 -22.74 1.02 -30.00
C PHE A 210 -23.50 2.16 -30.70
N ALA A 211 -24.82 2.07 -30.82
CA ALA A 211 -25.65 3.10 -31.44
C ALA A 211 -25.67 4.42 -30.65
N GLY A 212 -25.38 4.36 -29.35
CA GLY A 212 -25.30 5.53 -28.47
C GLY A 212 -23.92 6.17 -28.37
N ARG A 213 -22.95 5.80 -29.22
CA ARG A 213 -21.60 6.38 -29.19
C ARG A 213 -21.60 7.85 -29.61
N ASP A 214 -20.72 8.62 -28.96
CA ASP A 214 -20.58 10.05 -29.20
C ASP A 214 -19.15 10.32 -29.67
N MET A 215 -18.98 10.37 -30.99
CA MET A 215 -17.66 10.47 -31.61
C MET A 215 -16.98 11.81 -31.30
N GLU A 216 -17.72 12.89 -31.06
CA GLU A 216 -17.14 14.18 -30.71
C GLU A 216 -16.59 14.16 -29.29
N ARG A 217 -17.34 13.59 -28.34
CA ARG A 217 -16.87 13.37 -26.97
C ARG A 217 -15.66 12.45 -26.93
N GLU A 218 -15.65 11.37 -27.71
CA GLU A 218 -14.54 10.42 -27.78
C GLU A 218 -13.27 11.07 -28.34
N ARG A 219 -13.36 11.87 -29.42
CA ARG A 219 -12.23 12.66 -29.92
C ARG A 219 -11.72 13.66 -28.86
N SER A 220 -12.63 14.33 -28.17
CA SER A 220 -12.30 15.29 -27.10
C SER A 220 -11.58 14.62 -25.92
N LEU A 221 -12.02 13.41 -25.55
CA LEU A 221 -11.37 12.57 -24.54
C LEU A 221 -9.93 12.22 -24.95
N VAL A 222 -9.72 11.72 -26.17
CA VAL A 222 -8.38 11.37 -26.68
C VAL A 222 -7.47 12.60 -26.71
N ALA A 223 -7.97 13.75 -27.17
CA ALA A 223 -7.21 15.00 -27.16
C ALA A 223 -6.83 15.43 -25.74
N ALA A 224 -7.71 15.24 -24.75
CA ALA A 224 -7.43 15.53 -23.35
C ALA A 224 -6.39 14.58 -22.74
N MET A 225 -6.42 13.29 -23.12
CA MET A 225 -5.41 12.32 -22.71
C MET A 225 -4.06 12.58 -23.36
N ALA A 226 -4.03 12.98 -24.62
CA ALA A 226 -2.79 13.33 -25.32
C ALA A 226 -2.03 14.49 -24.66
N ARG A 227 -2.74 15.45 -24.05
CA ARG A 227 -2.09 16.52 -23.24
C ARG A 227 -1.39 15.99 -21.99
N ARG A 228 -1.86 14.87 -21.43
CA ARG A 228 -1.24 14.22 -20.25
C ARG A 228 -0.17 13.20 -20.65
N ALA A 229 -0.32 12.55 -21.80
CA ALA A 229 0.60 11.55 -22.33
C ALA A 229 1.16 12.00 -23.70
N PRO A 230 2.00 13.05 -23.73
CA PRO A 230 2.49 13.65 -24.97
C PRO A 230 3.35 12.68 -25.81
N VAL A 231 4.04 11.74 -25.17
CA VAL A 231 4.87 10.72 -25.85
C VAL A 231 4.02 9.80 -26.73
N LEU A 232 2.82 9.43 -26.27
CA LEU A 232 1.89 8.63 -27.06
C LEU A 232 1.23 9.50 -28.15
N GLY A 233 0.75 10.68 -27.77
CA GLY A 233 0.00 11.57 -28.65
C GLY A 233 -1.40 11.04 -28.98
N ALA A 234 -2.20 11.85 -29.68
CA ALA A 234 -3.60 11.52 -29.97
C ALA A 234 -3.72 10.27 -30.88
N ASP A 235 -2.86 10.16 -31.90
CA ASP A 235 -2.94 9.10 -32.91
C ASP A 235 -2.72 7.70 -32.32
N ARG A 236 -1.81 7.56 -31.35
CA ARG A 236 -1.56 6.27 -30.67
C ARG A 236 -2.56 5.99 -29.56
N LEU A 237 -3.10 7.04 -28.92
CA LEU A 237 -4.12 6.90 -27.88
C LEU A 237 -5.51 6.56 -28.43
N ALA A 238 -5.85 7.04 -29.62
CA ALA A 238 -7.15 6.80 -30.24
C ALA A 238 -7.53 5.30 -30.32
N PRO A 239 -6.70 4.40 -30.89
CA PRO A 239 -7.05 2.97 -30.96
C PRO A 239 -7.14 2.31 -29.58
N VAL A 240 -6.27 2.70 -28.64
CA VAL A 240 -6.31 2.19 -27.25
C VAL A 240 -7.63 2.56 -26.59
N MET A 241 -8.03 3.82 -26.69
CA MET A 241 -9.29 4.28 -26.09
C MET A 241 -10.52 3.71 -26.78
N ASN A 242 -10.45 3.49 -28.09
CA ASN A 242 -11.50 2.78 -28.80
C ASN A 242 -11.70 1.37 -28.22
N ALA A 243 -10.62 0.60 -28.05
CA ALA A 243 -10.70 -0.74 -27.47
C ALA A 243 -11.26 -0.74 -26.03
N VAL A 244 -10.86 0.21 -25.20
CA VAL A 244 -11.39 0.36 -23.82
C VAL A 244 -12.88 0.67 -23.83
N ILE A 245 -13.34 1.55 -24.74
CA ILE A 245 -14.76 1.90 -24.85
C ILE A 245 -15.55 0.69 -25.33
N GLU A 246 -15.10 0.00 -26.37
CA GLU A 246 -15.77 -1.17 -26.95
C GLU A 246 -15.88 -2.32 -25.96
N ALA A 247 -14.82 -2.60 -25.19
CA ALA A 247 -14.86 -3.60 -24.12
C ALA A 247 -15.96 -3.28 -23.08
N GLY A 248 -16.07 -2.01 -22.67
CA GLY A 248 -17.13 -1.58 -21.74
C GLY A 248 -18.53 -1.63 -22.35
N LEU A 249 -18.67 -1.42 -23.66
CA LEU A 249 -19.94 -1.56 -24.37
C LEU A 249 -20.38 -3.04 -24.46
N HIS A 250 -19.48 -3.93 -24.88
CA HIS A 250 -19.75 -5.37 -24.94
C HIS A 250 -20.19 -5.90 -23.56
N LEU A 251 -19.45 -5.56 -22.50
CA LEU A 251 -19.80 -5.98 -21.14
C LEU A 251 -21.19 -5.48 -20.70
N ALA A 252 -21.56 -4.26 -21.09
CA ALA A 252 -22.87 -3.71 -20.78
C ALA A 252 -24.00 -4.40 -21.55
N GLU A 253 -23.75 -4.82 -22.79
CA GLU A 253 -24.70 -5.58 -23.62
C GLU A 253 -24.88 -7.01 -23.09
N GLU A 254 -23.79 -7.69 -22.71
CA GLU A 254 -23.82 -9.01 -22.08
C GLU A 254 -24.65 -9.01 -20.78
N ARG A 255 -24.44 -8.00 -19.92
CA ARG A 255 -25.21 -7.84 -18.67
C ARG A 255 -26.70 -7.59 -18.91
N ARG A 256 -27.09 -6.97 -20.02
CA ARG A 256 -28.50 -6.81 -20.41
C ARG A 256 -29.12 -8.09 -20.94
N ALA A 257 -28.33 -8.95 -21.59
CA ALA A 257 -28.79 -10.22 -22.15
C ALA A 257 -28.84 -11.37 -21.13
N GLY A 258 -28.23 -11.22 -19.96
CA GLY A 258 -28.22 -12.21 -18.88
C GLY A 258 -29.54 -12.33 -18.10
N PRO A 259 -29.73 -13.42 -17.32
CA PRO A 259 -30.99 -13.75 -16.65
C PRO A 259 -31.47 -12.73 -15.60
N ASP A 260 -30.60 -11.83 -15.14
CA ASP A 260 -30.91 -10.76 -14.17
C ASP A 260 -31.40 -9.45 -14.84
N GLY A 261 -31.58 -9.45 -16.17
CA GLY A 261 -31.88 -8.27 -16.99
C GLY A 261 -33.36 -8.00 -17.33
N GLY A 262 -34.31 -8.66 -16.65
CA GLY A 262 -35.77 -8.51 -16.87
C GLY A 262 -36.52 -7.94 -15.68
#